data_AF-A0A2S4M801-F1
#
_entry.id   AF-A0A2S4M801-F1
#
_cell.length_a   1.000
_cell.length_b   1.000
_cell.length_c   1.000
_cell.angle_alpha   90.00
_cell.angle_beta   90.00
_cell.angle_gamma   90.00
#
_symmetry.space_group_name_H-M   'P 1'
#
loop_
_entity.id
_entity.type
_entity.pdbx_description
1 polymer ?
#
loop_
_entity_poly.entity_id
_entity_poly.type
_entity_poly.pdbx_seq_one_letter_code
_entity_poly.pdbx_strand_id
1 'polypeptide(L)'
;MRKARGLVVLTTTLLACACTPGVTTQTAAVSRMASEVGTPLGASAIAPWDIDVAPDGRGLPPGSGDVKTGALVFAQKCAACHGAQGQGLIGDPLVGGSGTLQSAAPRRTVGSYWPFATTLFDYIRRAMPYNAPQSLSADEVYAVSAWILNRNGIVPDDARLDARTLAAIRMPNRDGFVPDPRPGKL
;
A
#
# COMPACT_ATOMS: atom_id res chain seq x y z
N MET A 1 61.26 14.41 -62.31
CA MET A 1 62.10 15.63 -62.34
C MET A 1 61.21 16.86 -62.43
N ARG A 2 61.13 17.68 -61.36
CA ARG A 2 61.15 19.16 -61.34
C ARG A 2 60.75 19.62 -59.94
N LYS A 3 61.69 20.30 -59.28
CA LYS A 3 61.60 20.96 -57.97
C LYS A 3 61.00 22.37 -58.15
N ALA A 4 60.24 22.84 -57.18
CA ALA A 4 60.08 24.27 -56.81
C ALA A 4 59.49 24.30 -55.39
N ARG A 5 60.28 24.59 -54.34
CA ARG A 5 60.64 25.92 -53.77
C ARG A 5 59.44 26.71 -53.17
N GLY A 6 59.21 26.43 -51.88
CA GLY A 6 59.13 27.36 -50.74
C GLY A 6 58.34 28.68 -50.84
N LEU A 7 57.40 28.84 -49.91
CA LEU A 7 57.12 30.12 -49.24
C LEU A 7 56.64 29.82 -47.82
N VAL A 8 57.42 30.27 -46.82
CA VAL A 8 57.06 30.25 -45.41
C VAL A 8 56.28 31.53 -45.12
N VAL A 9 55.02 31.41 -44.72
CA VAL A 9 54.22 32.52 -44.19
C VAL A 9 54.11 32.32 -42.69
N LEU A 10 54.73 33.22 -41.94
CA LEU A 10 54.66 33.31 -40.50
C LEU A 10 53.34 34.00 -40.13
N THR A 11 52.31 33.22 -39.78
CA THR A 11 51.07 33.78 -39.19
C THR A 11 51.11 33.64 -37.68
N THR A 12 51.32 34.78 -37.02
CA THR A 12 51.22 34.96 -35.58
C THR A 12 49.75 34.98 -35.18
N THR A 13 49.18 33.83 -34.84
CA THR A 13 47.81 33.75 -34.30
C THR A 13 47.85 33.93 -32.78
N LEU A 14 47.24 35.03 -32.31
CA LEU A 14 47.00 35.31 -30.90
C LEU A 14 46.25 34.14 -30.25
N LEU A 15 46.84 33.57 -29.19
CA LEU A 15 46.18 32.63 -28.31
C LEU A 15 45.25 33.40 -27.36
N ALA A 16 43.99 33.56 -27.74
CA ALA A 16 42.95 34.07 -26.85
C ALA A 16 42.68 33.01 -25.76
N CYS A 17 43.16 33.27 -24.55
CA CYS A 17 42.89 32.47 -23.37
C CYS A 17 41.40 32.63 -23.00
N ALA A 18 40.57 31.69 -23.41
CA ALA A 18 39.17 31.61 -22.98
C ALA A 18 39.13 31.12 -21.52
N CYS A 19 39.10 32.05 -20.57
CA CYS A 19 38.76 31.76 -19.18
C CYS A 19 37.27 31.42 -19.10
N THR A 20 36.90 30.17 -19.33
CA THR A 20 35.58 29.67 -18.91
C THR A 20 35.57 29.62 -17.38
N PRO A 21 34.66 30.33 -16.68
CA PRO A 21 34.49 30.12 -15.25
C PRO A 21 33.97 28.69 -15.06
N GLY A 22 34.86 27.79 -14.64
CA GLY A 22 34.48 26.47 -14.17
C GLY A 22 33.63 26.67 -12.93
N VAL A 23 32.32 26.49 -13.07
CA VAL A 23 31.41 26.36 -11.94
C VAL A 23 31.76 25.03 -11.28
N THR A 24 32.68 25.07 -10.32
CA THR A 24 32.85 24.00 -9.36
C THR A 24 31.59 23.96 -8.52
N THR A 25 30.67 23.04 -8.85
CA THR A 25 29.62 22.61 -7.93
C THR A 25 30.31 21.97 -6.74
N GLN A 26 30.59 22.80 -5.73
CA GLN A 26 30.96 22.34 -4.40
C GLN A 26 29.71 21.70 -3.82
N THR A 27 29.58 20.37 -3.98
CA THR A 27 28.67 19.59 -3.14
C THR A 27 29.12 19.83 -1.72
N ALA A 28 28.40 20.71 -1.01
CA ALA A 28 28.55 20.87 0.41
C ALA A 28 28.37 19.48 1.02
N ALA A 29 29.47 18.89 1.49
CA ALA A 29 29.41 17.71 2.33
C ALA A 29 28.68 18.16 3.59
N VAL A 30 27.39 17.86 3.66
CA VAL A 30 26.63 18.01 4.90
C VAL A 30 27.33 17.11 5.90
N SER A 31 28.05 17.73 6.83
CA SER A 31 28.68 17.04 7.95
C SER A 31 27.56 16.31 8.69
N ARG A 32 27.45 15.00 8.45
CA ARG A 32 26.58 14.13 9.21
C ARG A 32 27.19 14.01 10.60
N MET A 33 26.80 14.91 11.49
CA MET A 33 26.68 14.56 12.91
C MET A 33 25.46 13.63 13.06
N ALA A 34 25.44 12.53 12.32
CA ALA A 34 24.57 11.42 12.60
C ALA A 34 25.17 10.76 13.83
N SER A 35 24.49 10.82 14.96
CA SER A 35 24.76 9.92 16.08
C SER A 35 24.95 8.50 15.50
N GLU A 36 26.06 7.83 15.82
CA GLU A 36 26.45 6.51 15.27
C GLU A 36 25.53 5.35 15.71
N VAL A 37 24.24 5.59 15.83
CA VAL A 37 23.24 4.61 16.25
C VAL A 37 22.60 4.00 15.01
N GLY A 38 22.87 2.70 14.81
CA GLY A 38 22.24 1.88 13.77
C GLY A 38 23.00 1.86 12.43
N THR A 39 22.50 1.05 11.50
CA THR A 39 23.04 0.89 10.14
C THR A 39 21.91 1.07 9.13
N PRO A 40 22.11 1.81 8.02
CA PRO A 40 21.10 1.92 6.98
C PRO A 40 20.71 0.55 6.43
N LEU A 41 19.40 0.28 6.34
CA LEU A 41 18.87 -0.93 5.74
C LEU A 41 18.67 -0.73 4.24
N GLY A 42 19.02 -1.75 3.45
CA GLY A 42 18.67 -1.81 2.03
C GLY A 42 17.19 -2.17 1.83
N ALA A 43 16.66 -1.88 0.63
CA ALA A 43 15.25 -2.11 0.32
C ALA A 43 14.81 -3.58 0.54
N SER A 44 15.68 -4.56 0.25
CA SER A 44 15.38 -5.99 0.47
C SER A 44 15.23 -6.36 1.94
N ALA A 45 15.92 -5.66 2.85
CA ALA A 45 15.78 -5.86 4.29
C ALA A 45 14.49 -5.25 4.84
N ILE A 46 13.94 -4.23 4.16
CA ILE A 46 12.72 -3.53 4.56
C ILE A 46 11.47 -4.21 3.98
N ALA A 47 11.57 -4.77 2.77
CA ALA A 47 10.43 -5.33 2.02
C ALA A 47 9.56 -6.35 2.79
N PRO A 48 10.08 -7.21 3.68
CA PRO A 48 9.24 -8.10 4.49
C PRO A 48 8.36 -7.38 5.52
N TRP A 49 8.71 -6.15 5.89
CA TRP A 49 8.02 -5.36 6.94
C TRP A 49 7.14 -4.27 6.34
N ASP A 50 7.59 -3.69 5.22
CA ASP A 50 6.87 -2.68 4.43
C ASP A 50 5.81 -3.34 3.54
N ILE A 51 4.73 -3.78 4.19
CA ILE A 51 3.57 -4.42 3.56
C ILE A 51 2.31 -3.55 3.67
N ASP A 52 2.47 -2.28 4.04
CA ASP A 52 1.36 -1.34 4.29
C ASP A 52 0.56 -1.11 3.02
N VAL A 53 -0.77 -1.18 3.16
CA VAL A 53 -1.70 -0.85 2.08
C VAL A 53 -2.45 0.44 2.38
N ALA A 54 -2.28 1.43 1.50
CA ALA A 54 -2.95 2.71 1.59
C ALA A 54 -4.42 2.66 1.12
N PRO A 55 -5.27 3.63 1.52
CA PRO A 55 -6.65 3.76 1.05
C PRO A 55 -6.83 3.82 -0.47
N ASP A 56 -5.83 4.32 -1.20
CA ASP A 56 -5.82 4.43 -2.67
C ASP A 56 -5.32 3.16 -3.38
N GLY A 57 -4.97 2.11 -2.63
CA GLY A 57 -4.49 0.83 -3.15
C GLY A 57 -2.97 0.74 -3.32
N ARG A 58 -2.20 1.80 -3.05
CA ARG A 58 -0.72 1.68 -3.00
C ARG A 58 -0.32 0.64 -1.96
N GLY A 59 0.61 -0.24 -2.31
CA GLY A 59 1.07 -1.35 -1.47
C GLY A 59 0.31 -2.68 -1.67
N LEU A 60 -0.79 -2.68 -2.44
CA LEU A 60 -1.47 -3.93 -2.81
C LEU A 60 -0.55 -4.82 -3.65
N PRO A 61 -0.32 -6.09 -3.25
CA PRO A 61 0.49 -7.02 -4.01
C PRO A 61 -0.27 -7.50 -5.26
N PRO A 62 0.45 -7.97 -6.30
CA PRO A 62 -0.17 -8.66 -7.42
C PRO A 62 -0.90 -9.92 -6.93
N GLY A 63 -2.05 -10.21 -7.53
CA GLY A 63 -2.88 -11.34 -7.18
C GLY A 63 -4.35 -11.08 -7.50
N SER A 64 -5.18 -12.09 -7.30
CA SER A 64 -6.63 -11.98 -7.39
C SER A 64 -7.35 -13.10 -6.65
N GLY A 65 -8.60 -12.86 -6.27
CA GLY A 65 -9.43 -13.87 -5.63
C GLY A 65 -10.91 -13.58 -5.82
N ASP A 66 -11.71 -14.64 -5.88
CA ASP A 66 -13.17 -14.54 -6.03
C ASP A 66 -13.92 -14.97 -4.76
N VAL A 67 -15.20 -14.59 -4.70
CA VAL A 67 -16.09 -14.88 -3.56
C VAL A 67 -16.15 -16.37 -3.24
N LYS A 68 -16.21 -17.24 -4.26
CA LYS A 68 -16.32 -18.70 -4.08
C LYS A 68 -15.07 -19.28 -3.43
N THR A 69 -13.89 -18.90 -3.91
CA THR A 69 -12.61 -19.26 -3.30
C THR A 69 -12.52 -18.70 -1.89
N GLY A 70 -12.96 -17.45 -1.70
CA GLY A 70 -12.98 -16.78 -0.41
C GLY A 70 -13.82 -17.51 0.64
N ALA A 71 -14.95 -18.08 0.24
CA ALA A 71 -15.79 -18.89 1.12
C ALA A 71 -15.05 -20.10 1.67
N LEU A 72 -14.24 -20.77 0.83
CA LEU A 72 -13.45 -21.93 1.22
C LEU A 72 -12.33 -21.52 2.19
N VAL A 73 -11.60 -20.46 1.87
CA VAL A 73 -10.54 -19.93 2.75
C VAL A 73 -11.13 -19.52 4.10
N PHE A 74 -12.26 -18.80 4.09
CA PHE A 74 -12.93 -18.35 5.30
C PHE A 74 -13.37 -19.52 6.18
N ALA A 75 -14.01 -20.53 5.59
CA ALA A 75 -14.46 -21.72 6.31
C ALA A 75 -13.29 -22.45 6.99
N GLN A 76 -12.15 -22.55 6.31
CA GLN A 76 -10.98 -23.28 6.80
C GLN A 76 -10.17 -22.49 7.83
N LYS A 77 -10.05 -21.16 7.67
CA LYS A 77 -9.05 -20.35 8.37
C LYS A 77 -9.63 -19.26 9.28
N CYS A 78 -10.92 -18.95 9.18
CA CYS A 78 -11.53 -17.82 9.88
C CYS A 78 -12.77 -18.20 10.71
N ALA A 79 -13.58 -19.13 10.22
CA ALA A 79 -14.91 -19.44 10.77
C ALA A 79 -14.89 -19.98 12.20
N ALA A 80 -13.80 -20.61 12.64
CA ALA A 80 -13.67 -21.09 14.02
C ALA A 80 -13.77 -19.97 15.06
N CYS A 81 -13.33 -18.75 14.72
CA CYS A 81 -13.41 -17.59 15.60
C CYS A 81 -14.54 -16.63 15.21
N HIS A 82 -14.79 -16.44 13.92
CA HIS A 82 -15.75 -15.42 13.42
C HIS A 82 -17.13 -15.98 13.06
N GLY A 83 -17.35 -17.29 13.24
CA GLY A 83 -18.58 -17.99 12.89
C GLY A 83 -18.71 -18.26 11.39
N ALA A 84 -19.43 -19.32 11.01
CA ALA A 84 -19.54 -19.79 9.62
C ALA A 84 -20.11 -18.74 8.63
N GLN A 85 -20.87 -17.77 9.13
CA GLN A 85 -21.48 -16.69 8.35
C GLN A 85 -20.83 -15.32 8.63
N GLY A 86 -19.70 -15.27 9.34
CA GLY A 86 -19.08 -14.03 9.79
C GLY A 86 -19.87 -13.28 10.87
N GLN A 87 -20.80 -13.96 11.54
CA GLN A 87 -21.70 -13.40 12.53
C GLN A 87 -21.04 -13.14 13.91
N GLY A 88 -19.79 -13.56 14.09
CA GLY A 88 -19.04 -13.49 15.34
C GLY A 88 -19.24 -14.72 16.23
N LEU A 89 -18.22 -15.07 16.99
CA LEU A 89 -18.23 -16.05 18.08
C LEU A 89 -17.31 -15.55 19.20
N ILE A 90 -16.14 -16.18 19.37
CA ILE A 90 -15.06 -15.68 20.23
C ILE A 90 -14.30 -14.53 19.57
N GLY A 91 -14.29 -14.46 18.24
CA GLY A 91 -13.84 -13.32 17.46
C GLY A 91 -15.02 -12.42 17.06
N ASP A 92 -14.69 -11.16 16.75
CA ASP A 92 -15.68 -10.13 16.42
C ASP A 92 -16.57 -10.50 15.21
N PRO A 93 -17.82 -9.99 15.17
CA PRO A 93 -18.66 -10.08 13.97
C PRO A 93 -18.07 -9.28 12.82
N LEU A 94 -17.94 -9.93 11.66
CA LEU A 94 -17.45 -9.30 10.42
C LEU A 94 -18.59 -8.87 9.49
N VAL A 95 -19.78 -9.43 9.70
CA VAL A 95 -20.96 -9.25 8.84
C VAL A 95 -22.14 -8.67 9.63
N GLY A 96 -22.90 -7.79 8.97
CA GLY A 96 -24.14 -7.23 9.49
C GLY A 96 -23.96 -5.86 10.18
N GLY A 97 -25.03 -5.35 10.80
CA GLY A 97 -25.01 -4.02 11.43
C GLY A 97 -25.19 -2.85 10.46
N SER A 98 -25.44 -3.10 9.18
CA SER A 98 -25.82 -2.04 8.23
C SER A 98 -27.05 -1.29 8.75
N GLY A 99 -27.02 0.04 8.68
CA GLY A 99 -28.08 0.91 9.19
C GLY A 99 -28.15 1.06 10.72
N THR A 100 -27.31 0.35 11.50
CA THR A 100 -27.38 0.40 12.97
C THR A 100 -26.56 1.52 13.61
N LEU A 101 -25.71 2.23 12.85
CA LEU A 101 -24.74 3.18 13.42
C LEU A 101 -25.36 4.33 14.23
N GLN A 102 -26.61 4.72 13.92
CA GLN A 102 -27.36 5.76 14.63
C GLN A 102 -28.29 5.20 15.73
N SER A 103 -28.36 3.88 15.88
CA SER A 103 -29.20 3.25 16.90
C SER A 103 -28.58 3.33 18.29
N ALA A 104 -29.37 3.03 19.33
CA ALA A 104 -28.88 2.93 20.70
C ALA A 104 -27.86 1.80 20.91
N ALA A 105 -27.81 0.81 20.02
CA ALA A 105 -26.90 -0.33 20.10
C ALA A 105 -26.22 -0.56 18.73
N PRO A 106 -25.29 0.31 18.32
CA PRO A 106 -24.67 0.23 17.00
C PRO A 106 -23.80 -1.03 16.90
N ARG A 107 -23.97 -1.80 15.81
CA ARG A 107 -23.08 -2.92 15.47
C ARG A 107 -22.07 -2.47 14.42
N ARG A 108 -20.84 -2.22 14.86
CA ARG A 108 -19.72 -1.85 13.99
C ARG A 108 -19.04 -3.11 13.46
N THR A 109 -19.12 -3.32 12.16
CA THR A 109 -18.50 -4.44 11.43
C THR A 109 -17.76 -3.89 10.21
N VAL A 110 -17.17 -4.78 9.41
CA VAL A 110 -16.53 -4.42 8.14
C VAL A 110 -17.51 -3.66 7.24
N GLY A 111 -18.71 -4.20 7.02
CA GLY A 111 -19.66 -3.59 6.09
C GLY A 111 -20.39 -2.36 6.64
N SER A 112 -20.59 -2.28 7.96
CA SER A 112 -21.33 -1.16 8.55
C SER A 112 -20.47 0.05 8.86
N TYR A 113 -19.19 -0.13 9.20
CA TYR A 113 -18.39 0.93 9.80
C TYR A 113 -17.11 1.27 9.02
N TRP A 114 -16.44 0.31 8.40
CA TRP A 114 -15.10 0.56 7.84
C TRP A 114 -15.17 1.42 6.56
N PRO A 115 -14.28 2.42 6.38
CA PRO A 115 -14.34 3.34 5.25
C PRO A 115 -13.65 2.83 3.98
N PHE A 116 -12.72 1.88 4.07
CA PHE A 116 -11.94 1.38 2.94
C PHE A 116 -11.85 -0.15 2.92
N ALA A 117 -12.09 -0.75 1.75
CA ALA A 117 -11.88 -2.18 1.53
C ALA A 117 -10.40 -2.57 1.58
N THR A 118 -9.49 -1.64 1.27
CA THR A 118 -8.05 -1.87 1.35
C THR A 118 -7.57 -2.05 2.79
N THR A 119 -8.20 -1.40 3.77
CA THR A 119 -7.91 -1.63 5.20
C THR A 119 -8.26 -3.05 5.63
N LEU A 120 -9.35 -3.63 5.08
CA LEU A 120 -9.69 -5.04 5.31
C LEU A 120 -8.57 -5.95 4.81
N PHE A 121 -8.12 -5.74 3.58
CA PHE A 121 -7.03 -6.52 2.98
C PHE A 121 -5.74 -6.40 3.79
N ASP A 122 -5.34 -5.17 4.13
CA ASP A 122 -4.14 -4.89 4.93
C ASP A 122 -4.15 -5.67 6.25
N TYR A 123 -5.25 -5.51 7.00
CA TYR A 123 -5.41 -6.13 8.30
C TYR A 123 -5.38 -7.65 8.21
N ILE A 124 -6.08 -8.24 7.23
CA ILE A 124 -6.07 -9.69 7.05
C ILE A 124 -4.66 -10.19 6.71
N ARG A 125 -3.98 -9.55 5.75
CA ARG A 125 -2.61 -9.91 5.34
C ARG A 125 -1.63 -9.85 6.51
N ARG A 126 -1.71 -8.78 7.32
CA ARG A 126 -0.74 -8.50 8.38
C ARG A 126 -1.00 -9.27 9.67
N ALA A 127 -2.27 -9.45 10.04
CA ALA A 127 -2.65 -9.86 11.39
C ALA A 127 -3.47 -11.15 11.44
N MET A 128 -3.98 -11.67 10.32
CA MET A 128 -4.83 -12.86 10.29
C MET A 128 -4.19 -14.03 9.54
N PRO A 129 -4.61 -15.28 9.86
CA PRO A 129 -5.38 -15.68 11.04
C PRO A 129 -4.66 -15.34 12.35
N TYR A 130 -5.41 -15.11 13.44
CA TYR A 130 -4.83 -14.66 14.72
C TYR A 130 -3.71 -15.57 15.24
N ASN A 131 -3.82 -16.88 15.03
CA ASN A 131 -2.82 -17.87 15.44
C ASN A 131 -1.68 -18.07 14.43
N ALA A 132 -1.77 -17.48 13.24
CA ALA A 132 -0.75 -17.55 12.20
C ALA A 132 -0.75 -16.27 11.31
N PRO A 133 -0.41 -15.09 11.86
CA PRO A 133 -0.36 -13.86 11.07
C PRO A 133 0.60 -13.98 9.87
N GLN A 134 0.29 -13.29 8.77
CA GLN A 134 1.08 -13.31 7.53
C GLN A 134 1.22 -14.69 6.85
N SER A 135 0.38 -15.67 7.22
CA SER A 135 0.41 -17.02 6.62
C SER A 135 -0.41 -17.15 5.33
N LEU A 136 -1.21 -16.14 4.97
CA LEU A 136 -2.03 -16.15 3.75
C LEU A 136 -1.25 -15.57 2.56
N SER A 137 -1.41 -16.20 1.41
CA SER A 137 -0.97 -15.63 0.12
C SER A 137 -1.83 -14.44 -0.28
N ALA A 138 -1.32 -13.58 -1.18
CA ALA A 138 -2.08 -12.43 -1.71
C ALA A 138 -3.43 -12.84 -2.31
N ASP A 139 -3.46 -13.93 -3.08
CA ASP A 139 -4.69 -14.47 -3.69
C ASP A 139 -5.72 -14.89 -2.63
N GLU A 140 -5.27 -15.56 -1.56
CA GLU A 140 -6.15 -15.94 -0.45
C GLU A 140 -6.71 -14.71 0.27
N VAL A 141 -5.90 -13.66 0.48
CA VAL A 141 -6.36 -12.41 1.10
C VAL A 141 -7.38 -11.69 0.22
N TYR A 142 -7.16 -11.62 -1.10
CA TYR A 142 -8.16 -11.07 -2.04
C TYR A 142 -9.45 -11.89 -2.00
N ALA A 143 -9.35 -13.21 -2.04
CA ALA A 143 -10.50 -14.11 -2.04
C ALA A 143 -11.34 -13.94 -0.77
N VAL A 144 -10.72 -14.01 0.41
CA VAL A 144 -11.46 -13.85 1.68
C VAL A 144 -12.02 -12.44 1.83
N SER A 145 -11.32 -11.41 1.34
CA SER A 145 -11.85 -10.04 1.29
C SER A 145 -13.10 -9.96 0.39
N ALA A 146 -13.07 -10.58 -0.79
CA ALA A 146 -14.21 -10.65 -1.70
C ALA A 146 -15.42 -11.31 -1.02
N TRP A 147 -15.18 -12.42 -0.31
CA TRP A 147 -16.24 -13.10 0.43
C TRP A 147 -16.81 -12.23 1.55
N ILE A 148 -15.99 -11.62 2.42
CA ILE A 148 -16.49 -10.75 3.51
C ILE A 148 -17.30 -9.57 2.95
N LEU A 149 -16.84 -8.96 1.86
CA LEU A 149 -17.52 -7.84 1.20
C LEU A 149 -18.84 -8.30 0.56
N ASN A 150 -18.87 -9.47 -0.07
CA ASN A 150 -20.09 -10.06 -0.62
C ASN A 150 -21.13 -10.36 0.48
N ARG A 151 -20.68 -10.91 1.61
CA ARG A 151 -21.55 -11.18 2.76
C ARG A 151 -22.16 -9.93 3.40
N ASN A 152 -21.52 -8.77 3.18
CA ASN A 152 -22.05 -7.47 3.55
C ASN A 152 -22.85 -6.78 2.42
N GLY A 153 -23.08 -7.44 1.29
CA GLY A 153 -23.84 -6.90 0.16
C GLY A 153 -23.11 -5.82 -0.64
N ILE A 154 -21.78 -5.75 -0.53
CA ILE A 154 -20.96 -4.69 -1.15
C ILE A 154 -20.50 -5.08 -2.57
N VAL A 155 -20.33 -6.37 -2.83
CA VAL A 155 -19.95 -6.91 -4.15
C VAL A 155 -20.83 -8.11 -4.50
N PRO A 156 -21.10 -8.38 -5.79
CA PRO A 156 -21.96 -9.49 -6.21
C PRO A 156 -21.32 -10.87 -5.96
N ASP A 157 -22.13 -11.93 -6.07
CA ASP A 157 -21.72 -13.32 -5.76
C ASP A 157 -20.61 -13.86 -6.68
N ASP A 158 -20.51 -13.33 -7.90
CA ASP A 158 -19.51 -13.69 -8.90
C ASP A 158 -18.30 -12.73 -8.92
N ALA A 159 -18.20 -11.81 -7.95
CA ALA A 159 -17.13 -10.84 -7.90
C ALA A 159 -15.75 -11.51 -7.79
N ARG A 160 -14.81 -11.00 -8.60
CA ARG A 160 -13.38 -11.27 -8.50
C ARG A 160 -12.66 -9.98 -8.20
N LEU A 161 -11.84 -9.98 -7.15
CA LEU A 161 -11.05 -8.83 -6.72
C LEU A 161 -9.58 -8.98 -7.10
N ASP A 162 -9.00 -7.89 -7.60
CA ASP A 162 -7.57 -7.67 -7.76
C ASP A 162 -7.19 -6.31 -7.12
N ALA A 163 -5.93 -5.90 -7.26
CA ALA A 163 -5.45 -4.63 -6.70
C ALA A 163 -6.27 -3.41 -7.17
N ARG A 164 -6.70 -3.40 -8.43
CA ARG A 164 -7.46 -2.27 -9.01
C ARG A 164 -8.90 -2.30 -8.54
N THR A 165 -9.56 -3.45 -8.63
CA THR A 165 -10.98 -3.54 -8.31
C THR A 165 -11.23 -3.41 -6.81
N LEU A 166 -10.34 -3.92 -5.94
CA LEU A 166 -10.45 -3.74 -4.49
C LEU A 166 -10.34 -2.26 -4.11
N ALA A 167 -9.36 -1.53 -4.65
CA ALA A 167 -9.17 -0.11 -4.39
C ALA A 167 -10.32 0.76 -4.90
N ALA A 168 -11.02 0.31 -5.95
CA ALA A 168 -12.17 1.01 -6.53
C ALA A 168 -13.46 0.87 -5.70
N ILE A 169 -13.51 -0.03 -4.71
CA ILE A 169 -14.71 -0.23 -3.89
C ILE A 169 -14.99 0.98 -3.01
N ARG A 170 -16.20 1.53 -3.15
CA ARG A 170 -16.73 2.54 -2.23
C ARG A 170 -17.51 1.86 -1.11
N MET A 171 -16.93 1.80 0.09
CA MET A 171 -17.60 1.24 1.27
C MET A 171 -18.80 2.11 1.70
N PRO A 172 -19.84 1.54 2.33
CA PRO A 172 -21.03 2.29 2.74
C PRO A 172 -20.74 3.47 3.68
N ASN A 173 -19.78 3.32 4.59
CA ASN A 173 -19.40 4.35 5.56
C ASN A 173 -18.16 5.17 5.13
N ARG A 174 -17.91 5.31 3.82
CA ARG A 174 -16.74 6.00 3.25
C ARG A 174 -16.55 7.41 3.80
N ASP A 175 -17.64 8.15 3.97
CA ASP A 175 -17.63 9.55 4.41
C ASP A 175 -18.06 9.72 5.87
N GLY A 176 -18.13 8.62 6.64
CA GLY A 176 -18.60 8.62 8.03
C GLY A 176 -17.56 9.02 9.07
N PHE A 177 -16.38 9.46 8.64
CA PHE A 177 -15.25 9.81 9.51
C PHE A 177 -14.81 11.25 9.26
N VAL A 178 -14.50 11.97 10.35
CA VAL A 178 -13.98 13.33 10.31
C VAL A 178 -12.68 13.41 11.09
N PRO A 179 -11.75 14.32 10.72
CA PRO A 179 -10.61 14.65 11.57
C PRO A 179 -11.05 15.09 12.97
N ASP A 180 -10.19 14.91 13.97
CA ASP A 180 -10.47 15.34 15.34
C ASP A 180 -10.78 16.85 15.36
N PRO A 181 -12.00 17.27 15.72
CA PRO A 181 -12.36 18.68 15.73
C PRO A 181 -11.94 19.39 17.03
N ARG A 182 -11.42 18.65 18.03
CA ARG A 182 -11.05 19.22 19.32
C ARG A 182 -9.82 20.13 19.18
N PRO A 183 -9.77 21.25 19.92
CA PRO A 183 -8.62 22.15 19.89
C PRO A 183 -7.40 21.47 20.52
N GLY A 184 -6.24 21.60 19.87
CA GLY A 184 -4.96 21.06 20.31
C GLY A 184 -4.14 20.51 19.14
N LYS A 185 -2.81 20.40 19.32
CA LYS A 185 -1.97 19.53 18.49
C LYS A 185 -1.68 18.29 19.33
N LEU A 186 -1.91 17.10 18.77
CA LEU A 186 -1.37 15.87 19.32
C LEU A 186 0.17 15.92 19.32
#